data_AF-A0A4D8XUF9-F1
#
_entry.id   AF-A0A4D8XUF9-F1
#
_cell.length_a   1.000
_cell.length_b   1.000
_cell.length_c   1.000
_cell.angle_alpha   90.00
_cell.angle_beta   90.00
_cell.angle_gamma   90.00
#
_symmetry.space_group_name_H-M   'P 1'
#
loop_
_entity.id
_entity.type
_entity.pdbx_description
1 polymer ?
#
loop_
_entity_poly.entity_id
_entity_poly.type
_entity_poly.pdbx_seq_one_letter_code
_entity_poly.pdbx_strand_id
1 'polypeptide(L)'
;MASSSMTSSSWSSKQNKQFEAALAKYDRDTPDRWHNIARAVGGGKSAEEVRRHYEALERDINNIETDQVPIPNYRAARNGR
;
A
#
# COMPACT_ATOMS: atom_id res chain seq x y z
N MET A 1 22.10 18.31 13.54
CA MET A 1 20.74 18.43 12.99
C MET A 1 20.02 17.15 13.33
N ALA A 2 18.93 17.21 14.09
CA ALA A 2 18.18 16.03 14.48
C ALA A 2 17.50 15.45 13.23
N SER A 3 17.99 14.31 12.76
CA SER A 3 17.26 13.48 11.80
C SER A 3 16.04 12.95 12.54
N SER A 4 14.93 13.66 12.43
CA SER A 4 13.62 13.15 12.77
C SER A 4 13.43 11.90 11.93
N SER A 5 13.68 10.74 12.54
CA SER A 5 13.29 9.46 11.98
C SER A 5 11.79 9.55 11.75
N MET A 6 11.40 9.95 10.54
CA MET A 6 10.07 9.65 10.03
C MET A 6 10.03 8.13 10.09
N THR A 7 9.42 7.60 11.13
CA THR A 7 9.02 6.21 11.19
C THR A 7 8.05 6.06 10.04
N SER A 8 8.58 5.74 8.85
CA SER A 8 7.78 5.18 7.77
C SER A 8 7.13 3.97 8.42
N SER A 9 5.87 4.14 8.80
CA SER A 9 5.14 3.20 9.61
C SER A 9 4.91 1.98 8.73
N SER A 10 5.91 1.09 8.67
CA SER A 10 5.98 0.01 7.71
C SER A 10 4.73 -0.84 7.84
N TRP A 11 4.02 -1.01 6.73
CA TRP A 11 2.79 -1.80 6.70
C TRP A 11 3.15 -3.28 6.84
N SER A 12 2.68 -3.92 7.91
CA SER A 12 2.78 -5.37 8.02
C SER A 12 1.86 -6.05 7.00
N SER A 13 2.17 -7.28 6.61
CA SER A 13 1.32 -8.06 5.69
C SER A 13 -0.11 -8.22 6.21
N LYS A 14 -0.28 -8.31 7.54
CA LYS A 14 -1.60 -8.37 8.18
C LYS A 14 -2.37 -7.06 8.00
N GLN A 15 -1.73 -5.92 8.25
CA GLN A 15 -2.35 -4.61 8.05
C GLN A 15 -2.68 -4.37 6.58
N ASN A 16 -1.79 -4.75 5.66
CA ASN A 16 -2.02 -4.61 4.23
C ASN A 16 -3.23 -5.45 3.78
N LYS A 17 -3.35 -6.68 4.26
CA LYS A 17 -4.52 -7.54 3.99
C LYS A 17 -5.82 -6.92 4.52
N GLN A 18 -5.79 -6.34 5.72
CA GLN A 18 -6.96 -5.64 6.27
C GLN A 18 -7.30 -4.37 5.49
N PHE A 19 -6.29 -3.66 4.99
CA PHE A 19 -6.46 -2.48 4.15
C PHE A 19 -7.13 -2.82 2.82
N GLU A 20 -6.67 -3.86 2.12
CA GLU A 20 -7.31 -4.33 0.88
C GLU A 20 -8.77 -4.75 1.11
N ALA A 21 -9.04 -5.51 2.18
CA ALA A 21 -10.40 -5.89 2.54
C ALA A 21 -11.28 -4.68 2.87
N ALA A 22 -10.72 -3.66 3.52
CA ALA A 22 -11.42 -2.43 3.84
C ALA A 22 -11.68 -1.57 2.59
N LEU A 23 -10.76 -1.52 1.63
CA LEU A 23 -10.97 -0.86 0.33
C LEU A 23 -12.13 -1.49 -0.45
N ALA A 24 -12.28 -2.81 -0.38
CA ALA A 24 -13.40 -3.51 -1.01
C ALA A 24 -14.75 -3.23 -0.33
N LYS A 25 -14.74 -2.92 0.98
CA LYS A 25 -15.94 -2.61 1.75
C LYS A 25 -16.35 -1.14 1.66
N TYR A 26 -15.38 -0.23 1.67
CA TYR A 26 -15.60 1.21 1.63
C TYR A 26 -15.18 1.75 0.26
N ASP A 27 -16.18 1.92 -0.60
CA ASP A 27 -16.03 2.45 -1.95
C ASP A 27 -15.62 3.94 -1.97
N ARG A 28 -15.53 4.52 -3.17
CA ARG A 28 -15.11 5.92 -3.36
C ARG A 28 -16.14 6.94 -2.87
N ASP A 29 -17.41 6.57 -2.82
CA ASP A 29 -18.52 7.45 -2.45
C ASP A 29 -18.82 7.40 -0.93
N THR A 30 -18.18 6.46 -0.22
CA THR A 30 -18.28 6.33 1.23
C THR A 30 -17.80 7.62 1.92
N PRO A 31 -18.65 8.31 2.71
CA PRO A 31 -18.22 9.45 3.50
C PRO A 31 -17.18 9.01 4.53
N ASP A 32 -16.19 9.86 4.79
CA ASP A 32 -15.08 9.57 5.71
C ASP A 32 -14.36 8.24 5.43
N ARG A 33 -14.30 7.84 4.15
CA ARG A 33 -13.69 6.60 3.68
C ARG A 33 -12.37 6.26 4.38
N TRP A 34 -11.44 7.21 4.44
CA TRP A 34 -10.12 7.00 5.03
C TRP A 34 -10.16 6.76 6.53
N HIS A 35 -11.03 7.46 7.26
CA HIS A 35 -11.24 7.21 8.70
C HIS A 35 -11.85 5.83 8.93
N ASN A 36 -12.80 5.41 8.10
CA ASN A 36 -13.42 4.09 8.18
C ASN A 36 -12.42 2.96 7.90
N ILE A 37 -11.56 3.13 6.88
CA ILE A 37 -10.49 2.19 6.57
C ILE A 37 -9.45 2.15 7.70
N ALA A 38 -9.01 3.30 8.22
CA ALA A 38 -8.07 3.37 9.33
C ALA A 38 -8.58 2.59 10.57
N ARG A 39 -9.86 2.75 10.90
CA ARG A 39 -10.51 1.99 11.98
C ARG A 39 -10.57 0.48 11.69
N ALA A 40 -10.80 0.09 10.43
CA ALA A 40 -10.88 -1.32 10.03
C ALA A 40 -9.51 -2.03 10.00
N VAL A 41 -8.46 -1.31 9.56
CA VAL A 41 -7.07 -1.78 9.62
C VAL A 41 -6.62 -1.93 11.08
N GLY A 42 -7.00 -0.97 11.94
CA GLY A 42 -6.59 -0.95 13.34
C GLY A 42 -5.08 -0.73 13.51
N GLY A 43 -4.57 -1.01 14.70
CA GLY A 43 -3.13 -0.88 14.97
C GLY A 43 -2.60 0.56 14.94
N GLY A 44 -3.47 1.56 15.16
CA GLY A 44 -3.07 2.96 15.32
C GLY A 44 -2.79 3.73 14.02
N LYS A 45 -3.10 3.18 12.84
CA LYS A 45 -2.96 3.90 11.57
C LYS A 45 -3.91 5.10 11.51
N SER A 46 -3.41 6.25 11.10
CA SER A 46 -4.22 7.44 10.85
C SER A 46 -4.86 7.42 9.45
N ALA A 47 -5.89 8.23 9.23
CA ALA A 47 -6.51 8.38 7.91
C ALA A 47 -5.51 8.87 6.86
N GLU A 48 -4.56 9.72 7.25
CA GLU A 48 -3.49 10.24 6.39
C GLU A 48 -2.46 9.16 6.04
N GLU A 49 -2.14 8.24 6.96
CA GLU A 49 -1.29 7.09 6.66
C GLU A 49 -1.96 6.13 5.68
N VAL A 50 -3.26 5.89 5.85
CA VAL A 50 -4.06 5.06 4.93
C VAL A 50 -4.11 5.70 3.54
N ARG A 51 -4.38 7.00 3.45
CA ARG A 51 -4.42 7.73 2.18
C ARG A 51 -3.08 7.67 1.45
N ARG A 52 -1.96 7.90 2.16
CA ARG A 52 -0.61 7.80 1.56
C ARG A 52 -0.30 6.40 1.06
N HIS A 53 -0.74 5.37 1.77
CA HIS A 53 -0.57 3.98 1.34
C HIS A 53 -1.40 3.66 0.08
N TYR A 54 -2.62 4.21 0.00
CA TYR A 54 -3.46 4.10 -1.19
C TYR A 54 -2.85 4.81 -2.41
N GLU A 55 -2.34 6.03 -2.25
CA GLU A 55 -1.66 6.76 -3.34
C GLU A 55 -0.42 6.02 -3.86
N ALA A 56 0.33 5.33 -2.98
CA ALA A 56 1.43 4.46 -3.38
C ALA A 56 0.94 3.25 -4.19
N LEU A 57 -0.17 2.62 -3.77
CA LEU A 57 -0.79 1.51 -4.50
C LEU A 57 -1.23 1.93 -5.90
N GLU A 58 -1.88 3.09 -6.06
CA GLU A 58 -2.28 3.61 -7.37
C GLU A 58 -1.07 3.89 -8.26
N ARG A 59 0.02 4.42 -7.69
CA ARG A 59 1.26 4.63 -8.42
C ARG A 59 1.86 3.33 -8.92
N ASP A 60 1.89 2.29 -8.08
CA ASP A 60 2.41 0.97 -8.46
C ASP A 60 1.58 0.34 -9.58
N ILE A 61 0.24 0.43 -9.50
CA ILE A 61 -0.67 -0.03 -10.56
C ILE A 61 -0.37 0.72 -11.87
N ASN A 62 -0.28 2.05 -11.82
CA ASN A 62 0.01 2.85 -13.00
C ASN A 62 1.37 2.50 -13.62
N ASN A 63 2.39 2.23 -12.80
CA ASN A 63 3.70 1.78 -13.30
C ASN A 63 3.59 0.42 -14.01
N ILE A 64 2.76 -0.50 -13.50
CA ILE A 64 2.49 -1.79 -14.16
C ILE A 64 1.78 -1.57 -15.49
N GLU A 65 0.74 -0.74 -15.53
CA GLU A 65 -0.06 -0.48 -16.73
C GLU A 65 0.72 0.27 -17.83
N THR A 66 1.72 1.05 -17.44
CA THR A 66 2.57 1.84 -18.37
C THR A 66 3.88 1.14 -18.75
N ASP A 67 3.99 -0.18 -18.48
CA ASP A 67 5.19 -1.00 -18.71
C ASP A 67 6.47 -0.41 -18.09
N GLN A 68 6.32 0.37 -17.01
CA GLN A 68 7.44 0.97 -16.27
C GLN A 68 7.97 0.02 -15.17
N VAL A 69 7.44 -1.21 -15.09
CA VAL A 69 7.98 -2.24 -14.22
C VAL A 69 8.99 -3.09 -15.02
N PRO A 70 10.26 -3.18 -14.56
CA PRO A 70 11.25 -4.02 -15.22
C PRO A 70 10.77 -5.46 -15.30
N ILE A 71 10.69 -6.01 -16.52
CA ILE A 71 10.35 -7.42 -16.70
C ILE A 71 11.46 -8.26 -16.05
N PRO A 72 11.12 -9.16 -15.10
CA PRO A 72 12.11 -10.04 -14.51
C PRO A 72 12.83 -10.85 -15.59
N ASN A 73 14.15 -10.99 -15.51
CA ASN A 73 14.88 -11.87 -16.39
C ASN A 73 14.67 -13.34 -15.98
N TYR A 74 13.55 -13.93 -16.43
CA TYR A 74 13.16 -15.30 -16.12
C TYR A 74 14.14 -16.36 -16.64
N ARG A 75 15.02 -16.01 -17.61
CA ARG A 75 16.04 -16.94 -18.13
C ARG A 75 17.21 -17.12 -17.15
N ALA A 76 17.61 -16.08 -16.44
CA ALA A 76 18.70 -16.16 -15.46
C ALA A 76 18.33 -17.05 -14.25
N ALA A 77 17.06 -17.07 -13.84
CA ALA A 77 16.57 -17.89 -12.73
C ALA A 77 16.63 -19.40 -13.02
N ARG A 78 16.70 -19.82 -14.29
CA ARG A 78 16.69 -21.25 -14.68
C ARG A 78 18.09 -21.90 -14.70
N ASN A 79 19.16 -21.11 -14.79
CA ASN A 79 20.53 -21.62 -14.95
C ASN A 79 21.35 -21.65 -13.65
N GLY A 80 20.72 -21.42 -12.49
CA GLY A 80 21.39 -21.40 -11.17
C GLY A 80 21.29 -22.72 -10.39
N ARG A 81 21.31 -23.88 -11.03
CA ARG A 81 21.36 -25.21 -10.37
C ARG A 81 22.62 -25.95 -10.75
#